data_AF-A0A419WDP7-F1
#
_entry.id   AF-A0A419WDP7-F1
#
_cell.length_a   1.000
_cell.length_b   1.000
_cell.length_c   1.000
_cell.angle_alpha   90.00
_cell.angle_beta   90.00
_cell.angle_gamma   90.00
#
_symmetry.space_group_name_H-M   'P 1'
#
loop_
_entity.id
_entity.type
_entity.pdbx_description
1 polymer ?
#
loop_
_entity_poly.entity_id
_entity_poly.type
_entity_poly.pdbx_seq_one_letter_code
_entity_poly.pdbx_strand_id
1 'polypeptide(L)'
;MESLSDPERLRDRDDVRALEETRVVPQSEFESVVGTVDSHVAVGITDDDGAVLLENDGTHGWTLPAFVVDADEDWAETARRGIDRLTDGPVELAAPELVRRVEFRPGGQDRGGAEPELRLRMYNVVVRAAAADQDPVTIDRSPERGLEWFGKIPDEQDGAVADDIRLFLE
;
A
#
# COMPACT_ATOMS: atom_id res chain seq x y z
N MET A 1 12.08 -0.25 -12.32
CA MET A 1 11.35 1.04 -12.38
C MET A 1 12.26 2.19 -11.98
N GLU A 2 12.12 3.39 -12.55
CA GLU A 2 12.96 4.57 -12.22
C GLU A 2 12.24 5.62 -11.36
N SER A 3 11.03 6.06 -11.74
CA SER A 3 10.24 7.06 -11.01
C SER A 3 8.73 6.75 -11.11
N LEU A 4 8.01 7.08 -10.04
CA LEU A 4 6.55 7.08 -9.97
C LEU A 4 6.08 8.28 -9.14
N SER A 5 5.82 9.40 -9.80
CA SER A 5 5.42 10.66 -9.15
C SER A 5 3.93 10.98 -9.23
N ASP A 6 3.18 10.29 -10.10
CA ASP A 6 1.76 10.53 -10.32
C ASP A 6 0.98 9.19 -10.36
N PRO A 7 0.38 8.76 -9.24
CA PRO A 7 -0.38 7.52 -9.18
C PRO A 7 -1.67 7.56 -10.00
N GLU A 8 -2.23 8.73 -10.32
CA GLU A 8 -3.46 8.82 -11.11
C GLU A 8 -3.22 8.32 -12.53
N ARG A 9 -2.04 8.58 -13.11
CA ARG A 9 -1.65 8.08 -14.44
C ARG A 9 -1.51 6.57 -14.53
N LEU A 10 -1.29 5.88 -13.40
CA LEU A 10 -1.24 4.43 -13.40
C LEU A 10 -2.59 3.80 -13.74
N ARG A 11 -3.69 4.52 -13.53
CA ARG A 11 -5.03 4.00 -13.78
C ARG A 11 -5.35 3.87 -15.26
N ASP A 12 -4.68 4.63 -16.10
CA ASP A 12 -4.85 4.61 -17.55
C ASP A 12 -3.99 3.53 -18.23
N ARG A 13 -3.24 2.75 -17.45
CA ARG A 13 -2.36 1.70 -17.96
C ARG A 13 -3.06 0.35 -17.98
N ASP A 14 -3.03 -0.34 -19.11
CA ASP A 14 -3.63 -1.67 -19.27
C ASP A 14 -2.91 -2.77 -18.46
N ASP A 15 -1.64 -2.54 -18.10
CA ASP A 15 -0.82 -3.48 -17.32
C ASP A 15 -0.90 -3.25 -15.80
N VAL A 16 -1.73 -2.31 -15.35
CA VAL A 16 -1.93 -2.02 -13.91
C VAL A 16 -3.41 -2.16 -13.56
N ARG A 17 -3.71 -2.94 -12.51
CA ARG A 17 -5.08 -3.06 -12.03
C ARG A 17 -5.51 -1.77 -11.32
N ALA A 18 -6.51 -1.08 -11.85
CA ALA A 18 -7.09 0.10 -11.21
C ALA A 18 -8.33 -0.26 -10.38
N LEU A 19 -8.35 0.16 -9.11
CA LEU A 19 -9.51 0.05 -8.21
C LEU A 19 -9.94 1.44 -7.71
N GLU A 20 -11.24 1.61 -7.56
CA GLU A 20 -11.82 2.84 -7.02
C GLU A 20 -12.73 2.52 -5.83
N GLU A 21 -12.53 3.25 -4.74
CA GLU A 21 -13.32 3.12 -3.54
C GLU A 21 -13.82 4.50 -3.09
N THR A 22 -15.08 4.57 -2.67
CA THR A 22 -15.65 5.79 -2.07
C THR A 22 -16.06 5.48 -0.64
N ARG A 23 -15.52 6.25 0.31
CA ARG A 23 -15.88 6.18 1.72
C ARG A 23 -16.66 7.41 2.12
N VAL A 24 -17.88 7.20 2.59
CA VAL A 24 -18.69 8.28 3.18
C VAL A 24 -18.46 8.26 4.69
N VAL A 25 -17.94 9.36 5.23
CA VAL A 25 -17.64 9.52 6.66
C VAL A 25 -18.53 10.61 7.25
N PRO A 26 -18.98 10.53 8.51
CA PRO A 26 -19.78 11.59 9.12
C PRO A 26 -19.11 12.97 8.97
N GLN A 27 -19.88 14.01 8.67
CA GLN A 27 -19.33 15.37 8.50
C GLN A 27 -18.49 15.82 9.70
N SER A 28 -18.89 15.45 10.92
CA SER A 28 -18.17 15.75 12.16
C SER A 28 -16.80 15.08 12.27
N GLU A 29 -16.55 14.02 11.51
CA GLU A 29 -15.30 13.24 11.53
C GLU A 29 -14.41 13.55 10.32
N PHE A 30 -14.95 14.21 9.29
CA PHE A 30 -14.25 14.44 8.04
C PHE A 30 -12.94 15.21 8.21
N GLU A 31 -12.91 16.27 9.04
CA GLU A 31 -11.69 17.03 9.32
C GLU A 31 -10.61 16.18 10.01
N SER A 32 -11.01 15.26 10.90
CA SER A 32 -10.09 14.32 11.53
C SER A 32 -9.53 13.33 10.53
N VAL A 33 -10.36 12.80 9.62
CA VAL A 33 -9.92 11.90 8.54
C VAL A 33 -8.95 12.61 7.59
N VAL A 34 -9.20 13.87 7.24
CA VAL A 34 -8.29 14.68 6.41
C VAL A 34 -6.92 14.84 7.06
N GLY A 35 -6.85 14.93 8.39
CA GLY A 35 -5.60 15.07 9.12
C GLY A 35 -4.81 13.78 9.36
N THR A 36 -5.37 12.61 9.03
CA THR A 36 -4.77 11.30 9.38
C THR A 36 -4.65 10.31 8.24
N VAL A 37 -5.29 10.58 7.10
CA VAL A 37 -5.21 9.68 5.94
C VAL A 37 -3.98 10.00 5.13
N ASP A 38 -3.08 9.02 5.05
CA ASP A 38 -1.88 9.06 4.24
C ASP A 38 -1.99 8.14 3.02
N SER A 39 -1.29 8.53 1.95
CA SER A 39 -1.09 7.68 0.78
C SER A 39 0.05 6.69 1.03
N HIS A 40 -0.06 5.46 0.52
CA HIS A 40 0.92 4.42 0.82
C HIS A 40 1.36 3.64 -0.42
N VAL A 41 2.67 3.36 -0.50
CA VAL A 41 3.21 2.37 -1.43
C VAL A 41 3.43 1.05 -0.68
N ALA A 42 2.74 0.00 -1.10
CA ALA A 42 2.93 -1.37 -0.61
C ALA A 42 3.80 -2.15 -1.60
N VAL A 43 4.67 -3.02 -1.08
CA VAL A 43 5.64 -3.76 -1.89
C VAL A 43 5.43 -5.25 -1.71
N GLY A 44 5.09 -5.95 -2.80
CA GLY A 44 5.15 -7.41 -2.84
C GLY A 44 6.56 -7.86 -3.21
N ILE A 45 7.32 -8.31 -2.21
CA ILE A 45 8.67 -8.85 -2.38
C ILE A 45 8.58 -10.37 -2.41
N THR A 46 9.05 -11.00 -3.48
CA THR A 46 9.10 -12.46 -3.62
C THR A 46 10.52 -12.99 -3.56
N ASP A 47 10.70 -14.17 -2.95
CA ASP A 47 11.91 -14.98 -3.04
C ASP A 47 11.87 -15.94 -4.25
N ASP A 48 12.92 -16.76 -4.41
CA ASP A 48 13.05 -17.73 -5.51
C ASP A 48 12.12 -18.95 -5.38
N ASP A 49 11.56 -19.19 -4.20
CA ASP A 49 10.58 -20.25 -3.93
C ASP A 49 9.13 -19.75 -4.14
N GLY A 50 8.95 -18.48 -4.53
CA GLY A 50 7.64 -17.85 -4.73
C GLY A 50 6.93 -17.47 -3.43
N ALA A 51 7.63 -17.50 -2.29
CA ALA A 51 7.09 -16.97 -1.04
C ALA A 51 7.20 -15.45 -1.01
N VAL A 52 6.26 -14.82 -0.30
CA VAL A 52 6.10 -13.37 -0.22
C VAL A 52 6.53 -12.88 1.15
N LEU A 53 7.35 -11.83 1.21
CA LEU A 53 7.71 -11.20 2.48
C LEU A 53 6.51 -10.40 3.01
N LEU A 54 6.04 -10.73 4.21
CA LEU A 54 4.99 -10.00 4.91
C LEU A 54 5.55 -9.31 6.15
N GLU A 55 4.95 -8.17 6.49
CA GLU A 55 5.19 -7.41 7.70
C GLU A 55 3.97 -7.46 8.62
N ASN A 56 4.19 -7.77 9.89
CA ASN A 56 3.22 -7.51 10.94
C ASN A 56 3.54 -6.17 11.59
N ASP A 57 2.69 -5.17 11.36
CA ASP A 57 2.86 -3.80 11.89
C ASP A 57 2.29 -3.62 13.32
N GLY A 58 1.63 -4.66 13.85
CA GLY A 58 0.95 -4.68 15.13
C GLY A 58 -0.48 -4.12 15.12
N THR A 59 -0.98 -3.67 13.95
CA THR A 59 -2.32 -3.06 13.80
C THR A 59 -3.20 -3.84 12.82
N HIS A 60 -2.64 -4.23 11.67
CA HIS A 60 -3.36 -4.89 10.58
C HIS A 60 -3.03 -6.39 10.47
N GLY A 61 -2.17 -6.89 11.36
CA GLY A 61 -1.59 -8.23 11.25
C GLY A 61 -0.59 -8.29 10.09
N TRP A 62 -0.38 -9.48 9.53
CA TRP A 62 0.52 -9.69 8.40
C TRP A 62 -0.01 -9.07 7.10
N THR A 63 0.71 -8.10 6.57
CA THR A 63 0.40 -7.36 5.34
C THR A 63 1.63 -7.29 4.43
N LEU A 64 1.48 -6.82 3.20
CA LEU A 64 2.65 -6.40 2.42
C LEU A 64 3.31 -5.21 3.13
N PRO A 65 4.66 -5.15 3.21
CA PRO A 65 5.35 -3.97 3.71
C PRO A 65 4.86 -2.70 3.01
N ALA A 66 4.44 -1.71 3.80
CA ALA A 66 3.79 -0.51 3.29
C ALA A 66 4.44 0.76 3.87
N PHE A 67 4.66 1.75 3.00
CA PHE A 67 5.36 2.98 3.34
C PHE A 67 4.51 4.18 2.99
N VAL A 68 4.38 5.10 3.94
CA VAL A 68 3.74 6.41 3.73
C VAL A 68 4.51 7.18 2.65
N VAL A 69 3.77 7.77 1.71
CA VAL A 69 4.28 8.64 0.66
C VAL A 69 3.70 10.04 0.86
N ASP A 70 4.56 11.01 1.12
CA ASP A 70 4.18 12.41 1.21
C ASP A 70 3.76 12.96 -0.17
N ALA A 71 2.97 14.05 -0.19
CA ALA A 71 2.35 14.59 -1.41
C ALA A 71 3.33 14.93 -2.56
N ASP A 72 4.59 15.25 -2.23
CA ASP A 72 5.63 15.64 -3.19
C ASP A 72 6.70 14.54 -3.38
N GLU A 73 6.56 13.38 -2.74
CA GLU A 73 7.53 12.28 -2.84
C GLU A 73 7.30 11.38 -4.05
N ASP A 74 8.39 10.84 -4.57
CA ASP A 74 8.34 9.78 -5.58
C ASP A 74 8.08 8.43 -4.92
N TRP A 75 7.05 7.74 -5.37
CA TRP A 75 6.58 6.48 -4.80
C TRP A 75 7.59 5.35 -4.99
N ALA A 76 8.33 5.34 -6.11
CA ALA A 76 9.36 4.34 -6.36
C ALA A 76 10.57 4.59 -5.46
N GLU A 77 10.97 5.85 -5.24
CA GLU A 77 12.03 6.18 -4.28
C GLU A 77 11.64 5.84 -2.85
N THR A 78 10.41 6.15 -2.43
CA THR A 78 9.89 5.80 -1.10
C THR A 78 9.84 4.30 -0.88
N ALA A 79 9.39 3.52 -1.88
CA ALA A 79 9.43 2.06 -1.83
C ALA A 79 10.86 1.53 -1.68
N ARG A 80 11.82 1.99 -2.51
CA ARG A 80 13.24 1.54 -2.39
C ARG A 80 13.80 1.82 -1.01
N ARG A 81 13.65 3.07 -0.54
CA ARG A 81 14.12 3.50 0.78
C ARG A 81 13.49 2.70 1.93
N GLY A 82 12.24 2.29 1.77
CA GLY A 82 11.53 1.43 2.71
C GLY A 82 12.09 0.01 2.71
N ILE A 83 12.19 -0.61 1.54
CA ILE A 83 12.69 -1.98 1.37
C ILE A 83 14.15 -2.11 1.83
N ASP A 84 15.02 -1.15 1.49
CA ASP A 84 16.43 -1.14 1.90
C ASP A 84 16.61 -1.14 3.43
N ARG A 85 15.56 -0.80 4.20
CA ARG A 85 15.58 -0.93 5.66
C ARG A 85 15.22 -2.34 6.12
N LEU A 86 14.37 -3.04 5.36
CA LEU A 86 13.82 -4.36 5.66
C LEU A 86 14.68 -5.50 5.13
N THR A 87 15.54 -5.25 4.13
CA THR A 87 16.38 -6.27 3.48
C THR A 87 17.87 -5.92 3.59
N ASP A 88 18.72 -6.93 3.74
CA ASP A 88 20.17 -6.76 3.91
C ASP A 88 20.91 -6.57 2.56
N GLY A 89 20.20 -6.18 1.51
CA GLY A 89 20.76 -6.00 0.18
C GLY A 89 19.82 -5.31 -0.81
N PRO A 90 20.31 -5.06 -2.04
CA PRO A 90 19.55 -4.34 -3.05
C PRO A 90 18.35 -5.17 -3.51
N VAL A 91 17.19 -4.52 -3.60
CA VAL A 91 15.97 -5.11 -4.14
C VAL A 91 15.56 -4.35 -5.40
N GLU A 92 15.28 -5.09 -6.47
CA GLU A 92 14.87 -4.48 -7.74
C GLU A 92 13.35 -4.30 -7.78
N LEU A 93 12.92 -3.03 -7.79
CA LEU A 93 11.52 -2.69 -8.09
C LEU A 93 11.22 -2.93 -9.57
N ALA A 94 10.25 -3.80 -9.85
CA ALA A 94 9.84 -4.16 -11.19
C ALA A 94 8.80 -3.18 -11.76
N ALA A 95 7.51 -3.44 -11.52
CA ALA A 95 6.38 -2.69 -12.07
C ALA A 95 5.28 -2.51 -11.01
N PRO A 96 4.39 -1.49 -11.16
CA PRO A 96 3.19 -1.39 -10.37
C PRO A 96 2.21 -2.48 -10.81
N GLU A 97 1.60 -3.17 -9.87
CA GLU A 97 0.61 -4.22 -10.12
C GLU A 97 -0.81 -3.68 -9.94
N LEU A 98 -0.99 -2.77 -8.97
CA LEU A 98 -2.28 -2.26 -8.58
C LEU A 98 -2.18 -0.80 -8.13
N VAL A 99 -3.18 -0.01 -8.51
CA VAL A 99 -3.45 1.31 -7.96
C VAL A 99 -4.87 1.37 -7.45
N ARG A 100 -5.04 1.71 -6.17
CA ARG A 100 -6.32 1.90 -5.52
C ARG A 100 -6.49 3.37 -5.16
N ARG A 101 -7.48 4.02 -5.76
CA ARG A 101 -7.89 5.38 -5.42
C ARG A 101 -9.01 5.33 -4.40
N VAL A 102 -8.80 5.88 -3.22
CA VAL A 102 -9.84 5.99 -2.19
C VAL A 102 -10.25 7.46 -2.06
N GLU A 103 -11.53 7.73 -2.32
CA GLU A 103 -12.11 9.06 -2.14
C GLU A 103 -12.99 9.09 -0.90
N PHE A 104 -12.67 9.98 0.04
CA PHE A 104 -13.48 10.24 1.22
C PHE A 104 -14.41 11.41 0.97
N ARG A 105 -15.67 11.26 1.39
CA ARG A 105 -16.72 12.28 1.29
C ARG A 105 -17.40 12.48 2.63
N PRO A 106 -17.70 13.72 3.05
CA PRO A 106 -18.50 13.96 4.24
C PRO A 106 -19.95 13.52 3.99
N GLY A 107 -20.53 12.84 4.97
CA GLY A 107 -21.92 12.40 5.00
C GLY A 107 -22.79 13.50 5.57
N GLY A 108 -23.75 13.98 4.78
CA GLY A 108 -24.68 15.05 5.14
C GLY A 108 -25.41 15.52 3.89
N GLN A 109 -26.75 15.52 3.94
CA GLN A 109 -27.66 15.59 2.79
C GLN A 109 -27.50 16.81 1.87
N ASP A 110 -27.92 16.62 0.60
CA ASP A 110 -28.47 17.61 -0.34
C ASP A 110 -28.67 19.00 0.28
N ARG A 111 -27.59 19.79 0.34
CA ARG A 111 -27.73 21.23 0.48
C ARG A 111 -27.79 21.76 -0.93
N GLY A 112 -28.98 22.20 -1.34
CA GLY A 112 -29.24 22.95 -2.56
C GLY A 112 -28.54 24.32 -2.55
N GLY A 113 -27.22 24.31 -2.43
CA GLY A 113 -26.32 25.45 -2.39
C GLY A 113 -24.91 24.96 -2.70
N ALA A 114 -24.29 25.56 -3.70
CA ALA A 114 -23.01 25.19 -4.28
C ALA A 114 -21.82 25.43 -3.32
N GLU A 115 -21.77 24.71 -2.21
CA GLU A 115 -20.55 24.56 -1.42
C GLU A 115 -19.65 23.56 -2.16
N PRO A 116 -18.33 23.82 -2.28
CA PRO A 116 -17.43 22.87 -2.93
C PRO A 116 -17.50 21.54 -2.18
N GLU A 117 -17.76 20.46 -2.91
CA GLU A 117 -17.75 19.11 -2.35
C GLU A 117 -16.37 18.83 -1.76
N LEU A 118 -16.24 18.94 -0.43
CA LEU A 118 -15.01 18.57 0.27
C LEU A 118 -14.74 17.09 -0.03
N ARG A 119 -13.64 16.83 -0.72
CA ARG A 119 -13.21 15.49 -1.10
C ARG A 119 -11.75 15.36 -0.74
N LEU A 120 -11.42 14.29 -0.04
CA LEU A 120 -10.04 13.89 0.19
C LEU A 120 -9.77 12.67 -0.67
N ARG A 121 -8.62 12.66 -1.33
CA ARG A 121 -8.17 11.53 -2.13
C ARG A 121 -6.87 11.03 -1.58
N MET A 122 -6.78 9.72 -1.44
CA MET A 122 -5.53 9.03 -1.19
C MET A 122 -5.34 7.93 -2.23
N TYR A 123 -4.10 7.49 -2.37
CA TYR A 123 -3.76 6.36 -3.21
C TYR A 123 -3.08 5.29 -2.36
N ASN A 124 -3.39 4.04 -2.69
CA ASN A 124 -2.56 2.89 -2.31
C ASN A 124 -2.04 2.29 -3.61
N VAL A 125 -0.71 2.26 -3.77
CA VAL A 125 -0.07 1.64 -4.94
C VAL A 125 0.64 0.39 -4.47
N VAL A 126 0.41 -0.72 -5.15
CA VAL A 126 1.09 -1.98 -4.91
C VAL A 126 2.10 -2.19 -6.03
N VAL A 127 3.36 -2.40 -5.66
CA VAL A 127 4.47 -2.62 -6.61
C VAL A 127 5.13 -3.97 -6.38
N ARG A 128 5.61 -4.59 -7.46
CA ARG A 128 6.39 -5.82 -7.39
C ARG A 128 7.87 -5.53 -7.15
N ALA A 129 8.47 -6.37 -6.33
CA ALA A 129 9.89 -6.43 -6.07
C ALA A 129 10.37 -7.88 -6.02
N ALA A 130 11.63 -8.11 -6.36
CA ALA A 130 12.26 -9.42 -6.22
C ALA A 130 13.52 -9.28 -5.35
N ALA A 131 13.64 -10.15 -4.35
CA ALA A 131 14.79 -10.23 -3.47
C ALA A 131 15.45 -11.60 -3.64
N ALA A 132 16.34 -11.71 -4.62
CA ALA A 132 17.11 -12.94 -4.82
C ALA A 132 18.01 -13.20 -3.61
N ASP A 133 17.88 -14.36 -2.99
CA ASP A 133 18.75 -14.90 -1.93
C ASP A 133 18.97 -13.98 -0.68
N GLN A 134 17.96 -13.21 -0.23
CA GLN A 134 18.11 -12.32 0.93
C GLN A 134 17.27 -12.73 2.14
N ASP A 135 17.92 -12.81 3.30
CA ASP A 135 17.25 -12.92 4.59
C ASP A 135 16.62 -11.57 4.98
N PRO A 136 15.40 -11.56 5.53
CA PRO A 136 14.76 -10.34 6.00
C PRO A 136 15.42 -9.84 7.29
N VAL A 137 15.62 -8.53 7.36
CA VAL A 137 16.24 -7.87 8.52
C VAL A 137 15.17 -7.61 9.56
N THR A 138 15.23 -8.30 10.69
CA THR A 138 14.35 -7.99 11.82
C THR A 138 14.68 -6.60 12.41
N ILE A 139 13.92 -5.57 12.00
CA ILE A 139 14.11 -4.20 12.49
C ILE A 139 13.58 -4.03 13.93
N ASP A 140 12.47 -4.72 14.27
CA ASP A 140 11.84 -4.66 15.59
C ASP A 140 11.69 -6.09 16.15
N ARG A 141 12.20 -6.33 17.36
CA ARG A 141 12.13 -7.64 18.04
C ARG A 141 10.93 -7.77 18.96
N SER A 142 10.02 -6.80 18.93
CA SER A 142 8.75 -6.88 19.65
C SER A 142 7.98 -8.09 19.12
N PRO A 143 7.41 -8.97 19.98
CA PRO A 143 6.74 -10.19 19.52
C PRO A 143 5.48 -9.93 18.69
N GLU A 144 4.98 -8.69 18.72
CA GLU A 144 3.80 -8.23 18.00
C GLU A 144 4.14 -7.64 16.61
N ARG A 145 5.44 -7.52 16.30
CA ARG A 145 5.94 -7.02 15.01
C ARG A 145 6.93 -8.00 14.42
N GLY A 146 6.95 -8.13 13.10
CA GLY A 146 7.82 -9.10 12.48
C GLY A 146 7.84 -9.02 10.96
N LEU A 147 8.84 -9.68 10.40
CA LEU A 147 9.01 -9.89 8.97
C LEU A 147 9.23 -11.39 8.74
N GLU A 148 8.44 -11.99 7.87
CA GLU A 148 8.52 -13.43 7.59
C GLU A 148 8.07 -13.73 6.15
N TRP A 149 8.62 -14.80 5.59
CA TRP A 149 8.28 -15.30 4.26
C TRP A 149 7.07 -16.21 4.32
N PHE A 150 6.09 -15.97 3.45
CA PHE A 150 4.85 -16.73 3.39
C PHE A 150 4.62 -17.32 2.00
N GLY A 151 4.54 -18.64 1.92
CA GLY A 151 4.10 -19.36 0.71
C GLY A 151 2.57 -19.47 0.57
N LYS A 152 1.81 -18.82 1.46
CA LYS A 152 0.34 -18.75 1.39
C LYS A 152 -0.17 -17.50 2.12
N ILE A 153 -1.40 -17.10 1.83
CA ILE A 153 -2.07 -16.04 2.60
C ILE A 153 -2.25 -16.52 4.05
N PRO A 154 -1.88 -15.71 5.07
CA PRO A 154 -2.14 -16.03 6.47
C PRO A 154 -3.63 -16.23 6.72
N ASP A 155 -3.99 -17.20 7.56
CA ASP A 155 -5.39 -17.65 7.72
C ASP A 155 -6.27 -16.56 8.37
N GLU A 156 -5.67 -15.61 9.07
CA GLU A 156 -6.31 -14.44 9.68
C GLU A 156 -6.57 -13.28 8.71
N GLN A 157 -5.97 -13.30 7.52
CA GLN A 157 -6.08 -12.21 6.55
C GLN A 157 -7.24 -12.42 5.59
N ASP A 158 -8.03 -11.36 5.37
CA ASP A 158 -9.14 -11.33 4.44
C ASP A 158 -9.23 -10.01 3.67
N GLY A 159 -10.24 -9.90 2.79
CA GLY A 159 -10.53 -8.68 2.04
C GLY A 159 -9.37 -8.15 1.21
N ALA A 160 -9.19 -6.83 1.23
CA ALA A 160 -8.21 -6.15 0.39
C ALA A 160 -6.76 -6.54 0.70
N VAL A 161 -6.44 -6.84 1.96
CA VAL A 161 -5.09 -7.28 2.35
C VAL A 161 -4.79 -8.65 1.75
N ALA A 162 -5.70 -9.61 1.92
CA ALA A 162 -5.55 -10.94 1.32
C ALA A 162 -5.51 -10.88 -0.21
N ASP A 163 -6.29 -9.99 -0.82
CA ASP A 163 -6.28 -9.77 -2.27
C ASP A 163 -4.95 -9.20 -2.77
N ASP A 164 -4.35 -8.26 -2.03
CA ASP A 164 -3.05 -7.68 -2.38
C ASP A 164 -1.92 -8.71 -2.24
N ILE A 165 -1.92 -9.55 -1.19
CA ILE A 165 -0.95 -10.65 -1.01
C ILE A 165 -1.08 -11.67 -2.16
N ARG A 166 -2.31 -11.99 -2.57
CA ARG A 166 -2.58 -12.97 -3.63
C ARG A 166 -1.97 -12.59 -4.98
N LEU A 167 -1.68 -11.31 -5.23
CA LEU A 167 -1.02 -10.87 -6.46
C LEU A 167 0.42 -11.41 -6.61
N PHE A 168 1.01 -11.90 -5.53
CA PHE A 168 2.42 -12.29 -5.46
C PHE A 168 2.64 -13.78 -5.17
N LEU A 169 1.57 -14.52 -4.88
CA LEU A 169 1.63 -15.98 -4.69
C LEU A 169 1.30 -16.69 -6.01
N GLU A 170 2.00 -17.79 -6.28
CA GLU A 170 1.76 -18.67 -7.44
C GLU A 170 0.62 -19.69 -7.23
#